data_AF-A0A0C1ZL29-F1
#
_entry.id   AF-A0A0C1ZL29-F1
#
_cell.length_a   1.000
_cell.length_b   1.000
_cell.length_c   1.000
_cell.angle_alpha   90.00
_cell.angle_beta   90.00
_cell.angle_gamma   90.00
#
_symmetry.space_group_name_H-M   'P 1'
#
loop_
_entity.id
_entity.type
_entity.pdbx_description
1 polymer ?
#
loop_
_entity_poly.entity_id
_entity_poly.type
_entity_poly.pdbx_seq_one_letter_code
_entity_poly.pdbx_strand_id
1 'polypeptide(L)'
;MVEPPFNTTAGFLARFVEPLLGGGAVEVEAPLSAHDREQMLADAGPLTHPSFLHLRMRLGRRLVAEPALPDPGADELSLWLGLHDVLALDHPDTERVWTRASTWRRVETETRSLLAFARPGDMAEAFARELAVGAFLQLRREDHVVSGPAGDLRFRGQTPPRRRFGLFSPGFADVRTEVVRWIDQPHATIVDRLLPDVMWVSPLTSLLRPAWAPPGWSPLMAVEFLQARAYARAVCHAWAQEREWLRIGGVVAGSLLRSLDLQGRVFGDLSISSVPGSAAAMQRAAKAAQLGAGVGVGVGVGVGSTARSGGASEDLDDPDDPDDPDQSFDQVDREFAEEPSGVLAALPAPAIPSAPADIGAVVGALIHLHVLKVLEFDARISIGVGARDWAVQTFLALPLLLPALERTLGRPFDLDGAAVGPRPGSSGALFAGGAGVVDEGFARRWNEYGEHLAGLVPRNVVDNLHATLVRRIREE
;
A
#
# COMPACT_ATOMS: atom_id res chain seq x y z
N MET A 1 8.80 12.07 34.56
CA MET A 1 9.81 12.43 33.55
C MET A 1 9.12 13.32 32.54
N VAL A 2 9.75 14.42 32.13
CA VAL A 2 9.19 15.28 31.07
C VAL A 2 9.37 14.53 29.76
N GLU A 3 8.29 14.40 28.98
CA GLU A 3 8.38 13.75 27.68
C GLU A 3 9.24 14.58 26.72
N PRO A 4 10.13 13.95 25.92
CA PRO A 4 10.95 14.67 24.97
C PRO A 4 10.07 15.37 23.91
N PRO A 5 10.48 16.57 23.46
CA PRO A 5 9.71 17.33 22.47
C PRO A 5 9.65 16.59 21.12
N PHE A 6 8.53 16.73 20.40
CA PHE A 6 8.23 15.97 19.18
C PHE A 6 9.30 16.15 18.09
N ASN A 7 9.85 17.36 17.97
CA ASN A 7 10.85 17.71 16.97
C ASN A 7 12.27 17.19 17.27
N THR A 8 12.40 16.21 18.17
CA THR A 8 13.64 15.47 18.41
C THR A 8 13.46 14.01 18.01
N THR A 9 14.54 13.33 17.61
CA THR A 9 14.45 11.90 17.23
C THR A 9 13.83 11.06 18.35
N ALA A 10 14.22 11.28 19.61
CA ALA A 10 13.66 10.56 20.75
C ALA A 10 12.15 10.83 20.97
N GLY A 11 11.71 12.10 20.88
CA GLY A 11 10.30 12.46 21.01
C GLY A 11 9.44 11.91 19.88
N PHE A 12 9.90 12.03 18.64
CA PHE A 12 9.24 11.48 17.47
C PHE A 12 9.09 9.95 17.55
N LEU A 13 10.14 9.24 17.96
CA LEU A 13 10.07 7.80 18.15
C LEU A 13 9.05 7.42 19.24
N ALA A 14 9.10 8.06 20.40
CA ALA A 14 8.23 7.72 21.53
C ALA A 14 6.74 8.03 21.27
N ARG A 15 6.42 9.11 20.53
CA ARG A 15 5.05 9.61 20.35
C ARG A 15 4.40 9.19 19.04
N PHE A 16 5.19 8.88 18.02
CA PHE A 16 4.69 8.46 16.70
C PHE A 16 5.09 7.03 16.34
N VAL A 17 6.39 6.73 16.25
CA VAL A 17 6.88 5.47 15.66
C VAL A 17 6.64 4.26 16.55
N GLU A 18 7.03 4.31 17.82
CA GLU A 18 6.85 3.20 18.75
C GLU A 18 5.37 2.87 18.98
N PRO A 19 4.46 3.85 19.15
CA PRO A 19 3.02 3.56 19.19
C PRO A 19 2.51 2.96 17.88
N LEU A 20 2.95 3.44 16.72
CA LEU A 20 2.57 2.88 15.42
C LEU A 20 2.97 1.40 15.30
N LEU A 21 4.20 1.04 15.69
CA LEU A 21 4.68 -0.34 15.71
C LEU A 21 4.06 -1.18 16.84
N GLY A 22 3.71 -0.51 17.94
CA GLY A 22 3.15 -1.11 19.15
C GLY A 22 1.65 -1.41 19.05
N GLY A 23 0.93 -0.75 18.13
CA GLY A 23 -0.53 -0.73 18.09
C GLY A 23 -1.16 0.21 19.12
N GLY A 24 -0.43 1.25 19.54
CA GLY A 24 -0.88 2.31 20.43
C GLY A 24 -1.50 3.51 19.70
N ALA A 25 -1.87 4.54 20.47
CA ALA A 25 -2.32 5.80 19.92
C ALA A 25 -1.13 6.57 19.35
N VAL A 26 -1.23 6.98 18.08
CA VAL A 26 -0.20 7.77 17.40
C VAL A 26 -0.53 9.25 17.50
N GLU A 27 0.50 10.06 17.72
CA GLU A 27 0.37 11.51 17.65
C GLU A 27 0.81 12.03 16.29
N VAL A 28 -0.04 12.85 15.67
CA VAL A 28 0.24 13.49 14.38
C VAL A 28 0.28 15.00 14.64
N GLU A 29 1.48 15.56 14.68
CA GLU A 29 1.70 16.99 14.86
C GLU A 29 1.79 17.71 13.50
N ALA A 30 2.12 19.00 13.54
CA ALA A 30 2.51 19.76 12.37
C ALA A 30 3.66 19.07 11.60
N PRO A 31 3.69 19.16 10.26
CA PRO A 31 4.88 18.77 9.50
C PRO A 31 6.12 19.47 10.07
N LEU A 32 7.20 18.70 10.26
CA LEU A 32 8.43 19.21 10.83
C LEU A 32 9.10 20.20 9.88
N SER A 33 9.76 21.22 10.43
CA SER A 33 10.52 22.15 9.61
C SER A 33 11.70 21.43 8.95
N ALA A 34 12.22 21.98 7.84
CA ALA A 34 13.42 21.45 7.20
C ALA A 34 14.60 21.35 8.19
N HIS A 35 14.75 22.35 9.05
CA HIS A 35 15.79 22.38 10.07
C HIS A 35 15.62 21.27 11.10
N ASP A 36 14.40 21.07 11.64
CA ASP A 36 14.16 19.99 12.61
C ASP A 36 14.43 18.61 11.99
N ARG A 37 14.03 18.39 10.74
CA ARG A 37 14.29 17.13 10.04
C ARG A 37 15.77 16.88 9.81
N GLU A 38 16.52 17.90 9.38
CA GLU A 38 17.97 17.79 9.22
C GLU A 38 18.66 17.45 10.55
N GLN A 39 18.25 18.09 11.65
CA GLN A 39 18.74 17.76 12.98
C GLN A 39 18.42 16.33 13.38
N MET A 40 17.20 15.87 13.15
CA MET A 40 16.79 14.49 13.46
C MET A 40 17.54 13.46 12.63
N LEU A 41 17.75 13.71 11.33
CA LEU A 41 18.52 12.83 10.45
C LEU A 41 20.01 12.78 10.81
N ALA A 42 20.55 13.86 11.40
CA ALA A 42 21.90 13.87 11.95
C ALA A 42 22.01 13.11 13.28
N ASP A 43 20.92 13.01 14.07
CA ASP A 43 20.85 12.27 15.33
C ASP A 43 20.10 10.93 15.18
N ALA A 44 20.79 9.94 14.61
CA ALA A 44 20.29 8.57 14.49
C ALA A 44 20.41 7.75 15.79
N GLY A 45 21.09 8.28 16.83
CA GLY A 45 21.38 7.55 18.06
C GLY A 45 20.16 6.89 18.71
N PRO A 46 19.03 7.61 18.87
CA PRO A 46 17.81 7.05 19.47
C PRO A 46 17.20 5.86 18.71
N LEU A 47 17.47 5.68 17.43
CA LEU A 47 17.02 4.51 16.67
C LEU A 47 17.67 3.20 17.17
N THR A 48 18.79 3.28 17.86
CA THR A 48 19.45 2.09 18.43
C THR A 48 18.91 1.71 19.82
N HIS A 49 17.89 2.44 20.31
CA HIS A 49 17.34 2.18 21.63
C HIS A 49 16.69 0.77 21.71
N PRO A 50 16.92 -0.01 22.79
CA PRO A 50 16.47 -1.39 22.88
C PRO A 50 14.96 -1.60 22.75
N SER A 51 14.12 -0.64 23.19
CA SER A 51 12.65 -0.73 23.03
C SER A 51 12.25 -0.78 21.58
N PHE A 52 12.78 0.13 20.75
CA PHE A 52 12.48 0.22 19.34
C PHE A 52 13.02 -1.00 18.59
N LEU A 53 14.26 -1.44 18.87
CA LEU A 53 14.81 -2.67 18.27
C LEU A 53 13.98 -3.91 18.63
N HIS A 54 13.48 -4.00 19.86
CA HIS A 54 12.58 -5.07 20.28
C HIS A 54 11.26 -5.05 19.50
N LEU A 55 10.66 -3.88 19.30
CA LEU A 55 9.43 -3.72 18.49
C LEU A 55 9.65 -4.15 17.05
N ARG A 56 10.74 -3.70 16.40
CA ARG A 56 11.12 -4.11 15.03
C ARG A 56 11.25 -5.63 14.93
N MET A 57 12.04 -6.23 15.82
CA MET A 57 12.26 -7.68 15.88
C MET A 57 10.95 -8.45 16.09
N ARG A 58 10.08 -7.99 17.01
CA ARG A 58 8.79 -8.61 17.29
C ARG A 58 7.86 -8.59 16.08
N LEU A 59 7.83 -7.49 15.32
CA LEU A 59 7.03 -7.39 14.11
C LEU A 59 7.60 -8.25 12.98
N GLY A 60 8.91 -8.23 12.76
CA GLY A 60 9.57 -9.11 11.79
C GLY A 60 9.26 -10.58 12.05
N ARG A 61 9.24 -10.97 13.34
CA ARG A 61 8.87 -12.33 13.80
C ARG A 61 7.44 -12.75 13.50
N ARG A 62 6.54 -11.82 13.18
CA ARG A 62 5.18 -12.16 12.72
C ARG A 62 5.16 -12.70 11.30
N LEU A 63 6.17 -12.37 10.48
CA LEU A 63 6.29 -12.83 9.10
C LEU A 63 7.23 -14.04 9.01
N VAL A 64 8.43 -13.95 9.59
CA VAL A 64 9.45 -15.02 9.53
C VAL A 64 10.08 -15.25 10.90
N ALA A 65 10.38 -16.50 11.24
CA ALA A 65 10.86 -16.86 12.59
C ALA A 65 12.19 -16.16 12.99
N GLU A 66 13.11 -16.05 12.04
CA GLU A 66 14.43 -15.42 12.21
C GLU A 66 14.57 -14.26 11.22
N PRO A 67 14.01 -13.09 11.55
CA PRO A 67 14.07 -11.93 10.67
C PRO A 67 15.49 -11.37 10.63
N ALA A 68 16.06 -11.26 9.42
CA ALA A 68 17.29 -10.51 9.18
C ALA A 68 16.95 -9.04 8.96
N LEU A 69 17.01 -8.24 10.02
CA LEU A 69 16.77 -6.79 9.97
C LEU A 69 18.10 -6.03 10.10
N PRO A 70 18.38 -5.07 9.22
CA PRO A 70 19.53 -4.19 9.39
C PRO A 70 19.33 -3.27 10.60
N ASP A 71 20.41 -2.72 11.11
CA ASP A 71 20.34 -1.64 12.10
C ASP A 71 19.59 -0.44 11.51
N PRO A 72 18.71 0.22 12.28
CA PRO A 72 17.94 1.33 11.78
C PRO A 72 18.83 2.57 11.60
N GLY A 73 18.70 3.24 10.47
CA GLY A 73 19.50 4.41 10.11
C GLY A 73 18.68 5.58 9.59
N ALA A 74 19.35 6.56 8.99
CA ALA A 74 18.76 7.79 8.46
C ALA A 74 17.67 7.53 7.39
N ASP A 75 17.85 6.50 6.56
CA ASP A 75 16.90 6.12 5.51
C ASP A 75 15.59 5.58 6.11
N GLU A 76 15.68 4.85 7.23
CA GLU A 76 14.50 4.36 7.95
C GLU A 76 13.79 5.52 8.67
N LEU A 77 14.55 6.43 9.27
CA LEU A 77 13.98 7.66 9.87
C LEU A 77 13.31 8.55 8.82
N SER A 78 13.92 8.69 7.64
CA SER A 78 13.32 9.41 6.51
C SER A 78 11.97 8.80 6.10
N LEU A 79 11.86 7.46 6.07
CA LEU A 79 10.57 6.82 5.84
C LEU A 79 9.55 7.22 6.90
N TRP A 80 9.91 7.13 8.18
CA TRP A 80 8.99 7.47 9.27
C TRP A 80 8.51 8.91 9.20
N LEU A 81 9.42 9.84 8.92
CA LEU A 81 9.10 11.26 8.71
C LEU A 81 8.15 11.44 7.50
N GLY A 82 8.42 10.77 6.38
CA GLY A 82 7.54 10.81 5.21
C GLY A 82 6.15 10.24 5.51
N LEU A 83 6.04 9.14 6.25
CA LEU A 83 4.76 8.55 6.66
C LEU A 83 3.99 9.48 7.62
N HIS A 84 4.69 10.15 8.54
CA HIS A 84 4.09 11.18 9.39
C HIS A 84 3.51 12.32 8.56
N ASP A 85 4.30 12.87 7.62
CA ASP A 85 3.87 14.00 6.80
C ASP A 85 2.67 13.63 5.92
N VAL A 86 2.56 12.39 5.43
CA VAL A 86 1.35 11.90 4.75
C VAL A 86 0.10 11.99 5.64
N LEU A 87 0.20 11.67 6.94
CA LEU A 87 -0.93 11.79 7.87
C LEU A 87 -1.24 13.25 8.21
N ALA A 88 -0.20 14.07 8.39
CA ALA A 88 -0.36 15.50 8.66
C ALA A 88 -1.05 16.22 7.48
N LEU A 89 -0.71 15.85 6.24
CA LEU A 89 -1.36 16.32 5.02
C LEU A 89 -2.85 15.90 4.91
N ASP A 90 -3.24 14.81 5.57
CA ASP A 90 -4.64 14.33 5.63
C ASP A 90 -5.41 14.88 6.85
N HIS A 91 -4.76 15.68 7.70
CA HIS A 91 -5.36 16.13 8.95
C HIS A 91 -6.55 17.08 8.67
N PRO A 92 -7.72 16.90 9.32
CA PRO A 92 -8.93 17.70 9.05
C PRO A 92 -8.79 19.21 9.32
N ASP A 93 -7.86 19.63 10.18
CA ASP A 93 -7.59 21.05 10.43
C ASP A 93 -6.56 21.66 9.47
N THR A 94 -6.14 20.93 8.43
CA THR A 94 -5.18 21.44 7.42
C THR A 94 -5.59 22.83 6.89
N GLU A 95 -6.85 23.03 6.52
CA GLU A 95 -7.38 24.31 6.02
C GLU A 95 -7.34 25.46 7.06
N ARG A 96 -7.38 25.14 8.35
CA ARG A 96 -7.43 26.12 9.44
C ARG A 96 -6.05 26.53 9.93
N VAL A 97 -5.12 25.58 9.98
CA VAL A 97 -3.81 25.77 10.60
C VAL A 97 -2.82 26.34 9.58
N TRP A 98 -2.97 26.02 8.29
CA TRP A 98 -2.01 26.44 7.27
C TRP A 98 -2.74 27.00 6.05
N THR A 99 -2.79 28.33 6.00
CA THR A 99 -3.62 29.08 5.04
C THR A 99 -2.99 29.22 3.64
N ARG A 100 -1.68 28.98 3.50
CA ARG A 100 -0.96 29.20 2.23
C ARG A 100 -0.76 27.91 1.45
N ALA A 101 -1.25 27.87 0.21
CA ALA A 101 -1.10 26.72 -0.69
C ALA A 101 0.36 26.39 -1.04
N SER A 102 1.27 27.38 -0.99
CA SER A 102 2.71 27.19 -1.21
C SER A 102 3.36 26.32 -0.14
N THR A 103 2.98 26.51 1.14
CA THR A 103 3.46 25.68 2.25
C THR A 103 3.12 24.21 2.03
N TRP A 104 1.90 23.91 1.57
CA TRP A 104 1.48 22.54 1.31
C TRP A 104 2.21 21.86 0.16
N ARG A 105 2.47 22.61 -0.92
CA ARG A 105 3.28 22.09 -2.04
C ARG A 105 4.72 21.80 -1.61
N ARG A 106 5.28 22.63 -0.71
CA ARG A 106 6.59 22.38 -0.13
C ARG A 106 6.60 21.09 0.69
N VAL A 107 5.63 20.90 1.59
CA VAL A 107 5.50 19.65 2.36
C VAL A 107 5.30 18.45 1.44
N GLU A 108 4.50 18.55 0.37
CA GLU A 108 4.34 17.49 -0.64
C GLU A 108 5.68 17.10 -1.26
N THR A 109 6.46 18.09 -1.67
CA THR A 109 7.76 17.93 -2.35
C THR A 109 8.79 17.31 -1.42
N GLU A 110 8.84 17.77 -0.17
CA GLU A 110 9.72 17.23 0.86
C GLU A 110 9.31 15.80 1.22
N THR A 111 8.02 15.51 1.38
CA THR A 111 7.50 14.16 1.63
C THR A 111 7.89 13.20 0.50
N ARG A 112 7.73 13.62 -0.76
CA ARG A 112 8.13 12.83 -1.93
C ARG A 112 9.63 12.54 -1.93
N SER A 113 10.44 13.52 -1.53
CA SER A 113 11.90 13.37 -1.43
C SER A 113 12.32 12.40 -0.33
N LEU A 114 11.67 12.47 0.85
CA LEU A 114 11.87 11.53 1.95
C LEU A 114 11.52 10.09 1.55
N LEU A 115 10.39 9.90 0.87
CA LEU A 115 9.97 8.59 0.37
C LEU A 115 10.91 8.07 -0.73
N ALA A 116 11.39 8.94 -1.62
CA ALA A 116 12.36 8.56 -2.65
C ALA A 116 13.69 8.09 -2.04
N PHE A 117 14.16 8.80 -1.01
CA PHE A 117 15.38 8.46 -0.28
C PHE A 117 15.27 7.14 0.49
N ALA A 118 14.08 6.82 1.00
CA ALA A 118 13.85 5.60 1.78
C ALA A 118 13.77 4.30 0.96
N ARG A 119 13.93 4.35 -0.38
CA ARG A 119 13.85 3.18 -1.25
C ARG A 119 14.88 2.12 -0.86
N PRO A 120 14.48 0.85 -0.68
CA PRO A 120 15.40 -0.20 -0.27
C PRO A 120 16.39 -0.54 -1.39
N GLY A 121 17.66 -0.69 -1.03
CA GLY A 121 18.71 -1.18 -1.91
C GLY A 121 18.80 -2.71 -1.97
N ASP A 122 18.32 -3.40 -0.94
CA ASP A 122 18.34 -4.87 -0.85
C ASP A 122 17.09 -5.47 -0.15
N MET A 123 17.03 -6.80 -0.09
CA MET A 123 15.96 -7.55 0.55
C MET A 123 15.81 -7.25 2.05
N ALA A 124 16.92 -7.04 2.78
CA ALA A 124 16.88 -6.83 4.23
C ALA A 124 16.31 -5.45 4.57
N GLU A 125 16.71 -4.44 3.81
CA GLU A 125 16.13 -3.11 3.86
C GLU A 125 14.65 -3.14 3.45
N ALA A 126 14.30 -3.80 2.34
CA ALA A 126 12.90 -3.91 1.90
C ALA A 126 12.02 -4.57 2.96
N PHE A 127 12.56 -5.53 3.71
CA PHE A 127 11.88 -6.14 4.84
C PHE A 127 11.73 -5.19 6.03
N ALA A 128 12.71 -4.34 6.32
CA ALA A 128 12.58 -3.28 7.32
C ALA A 128 11.50 -2.25 6.92
N ARG A 129 11.43 -1.86 5.63
CA ARG A 129 10.39 -0.96 5.11
C ARG A 129 8.98 -1.54 5.22
N GLU A 130 8.82 -2.87 5.06
CA GLU A 130 7.55 -3.55 5.33
C GLU A 130 7.05 -3.34 6.75
N LEU A 131 7.95 -3.33 7.76
CA LEU A 131 7.50 -3.14 9.15
C LEU A 131 6.82 -1.78 9.32
N ALA A 132 7.35 -0.76 8.64
CA ALA A 132 6.84 0.60 8.66
C ALA A 132 5.57 0.76 7.83
N VAL A 133 5.64 0.44 6.54
CA VAL A 133 4.51 0.60 5.63
C VAL A 133 3.36 -0.35 6.01
N GLY A 134 3.66 -1.58 6.42
CA GLY A 134 2.68 -2.55 6.88
C GLY A 134 1.95 -2.12 8.15
N ALA A 135 2.62 -1.45 9.09
CA ALA A 135 2.00 -0.85 10.27
C ALA A 135 1.16 0.39 9.90
N PHE A 136 1.69 1.25 9.04
CA PHE A 136 1.00 2.43 8.50
C PHE A 136 -0.34 2.08 7.85
N LEU A 137 -0.38 1.05 6.98
CA LEU A 137 -1.62 0.59 6.34
C LEU A 137 -2.63 -0.09 7.30
N GLN A 138 -2.22 -0.35 8.55
CA GLN A 138 -3.08 -0.87 9.61
C GLN A 138 -3.65 0.22 10.51
N LEU A 139 -3.23 1.48 10.32
CA LEU A 139 -3.73 2.60 11.09
C LEU A 139 -5.26 2.65 11.10
N ARG A 140 -5.79 2.88 12.30
CA ARG A 140 -7.20 3.10 12.53
C ARG A 140 -7.39 4.51 13.06
N ARG A 141 -8.42 5.18 12.56
CA ARG A 141 -8.83 6.50 12.99
C ARG A 141 -10.09 6.37 13.83
N GLU A 142 -10.11 7.04 14.97
CA GLU A 142 -11.29 7.18 15.81
C GLU A 142 -12.07 8.42 15.39
N ASP A 143 -13.24 8.23 14.80
CA ASP A 143 -14.14 9.30 14.38
C ASP A 143 -15.28 9.43 15.41
N HIS A 144 -15.68 10.65 15.73
CA HIS A 144 -16.82 10.91 16.59
C HIS A 144 -17.95 11.53 15.77
N VAL A 145 -19.14 10.95 15.85
CA VAL A 145 -20.36 11.47 15.23
C VAL A 145 -21.25 12.01 16.33
N VAL A 146 -21.55 13.31 16.26
CA VAL A 146 -22.46 13.99 17.17
C VAL A 146 -23.78 14.19 16.43
N SER A 147 -24.80 13.44 16.81
CA SER A 147 -26.14 13.54 16.22
C SER A 147 -26.95 14.58 16.98
N GLY A 148 -27.57 15.51 16.25
CA GLY A 148 -28.44 16.53 16.82
C GLY A 148 -29.59 16.92 15.89
N PRO A 149 -30.47 17.85 16.32
CA PRO A 149 -31.63 18.27 15.53
C PRO A 149 -31.28 18.86 14.16
N ALA A 150 -30.06 19.38 13.99
CA ALA A 150 -29.54 19.97 12.75
C ALA A 150 -28.85 18.95 11.82
N GLY A 151 -28.86 17.66 12.18
CA GLY A 151 -28.16 16.59 11.48
C GLY A 151 -26.92 16.08 12.22
N ASP A 152 -26.16 15.23 11.54
CA ASP A 152 -24.97 14.59 12.07
C ASP A 152 -23.71 15.43 11.80
N LEU A 153 -22.97 15.75 12.86
CA LEU A 153 -21.66 16.39 12.77
C LEU A 153 -20.56 15.34 13.01
N ARG A 154 -19.70 15.12 12.02
CA ARG A 154 -18.60 14.14 12.12
C ARG A 154 -17.26 14.84 12.36
N PHE A 155 -16.57 14.41 13.40
CA PHE A 155 -15.21 14.79 13.78
C PHE A 155 -14.26 13.64 13.42
N ARG A 156 -13.35 13.87 12.48
CA ARG A 156 -12.50 12.81 11.91
C ARG A 156 -11.16 12.74 12.66
N GLY A 157 -10.94 11.77 13.54
CA GLY A 157 -9.73 11.74 14.37
C GLY A 157 -9.64 12.86 15.41
N GLN A 158 -10.73 13.61 15.65
CA GLN A 158 -10.76 14.78 16.53
C GLN A 158 -11.77 14.59 17.65
N THR A 159 -11.41 14.97 18.88
CA THR A 159 -12.38 15.00 19.98
C THR A 159 -13.38 16.15 19.79
N PRO A 160 -14.70 15.90 19.89
CA PRO A 160 -15.70 16.96 19.79
C PRO A 160 -15.50 18.07 20.85
N PRO A 161 -15.60 19.36 20.49
CA PRO A 161 -15.42 20.47 21.43
C PRO A 161 -16.53 20.50 22.49
N ARG A 162 -16.20 20.12 23.72
CA ARG A 162 -17.13 20.03 24.86
C ARG A 162 -17.97 21.30 25.09
N ARG A 163 -17.39 22.49 24.86
CA ARG A 163 -18.06 23.78 25.12
C ARG A 163 -19.19 24.11 24.15
N ARG A 164 -19.11 23.66 22.89
CA ARG A 164 -20.15 23.95 21.87
C ARG A 164 -21.39 23.08 22.05
N PHE A 165 -21.22 21.89 22.61
CA PHE A 165 -22.31 20.95 22.82
C PHE A 165 -22.93 21.02 24.23
N GLY A 166 -22.25 21.64 25.21
CA GLY A 166 -22.79 21.84 26.55
C GLY A 166 -23.91 22.89 26.67
N LEU A 167 -24.09 23.74 25.65
CA LEU A 167 -25.19 24.73 25.59
C LEU A 167 -26.53 24.13 25.14
N PHE A 168 -26.49 22.97 24.47
CA PHE A 168 -27.66 22.17 24.18
C PHE A 168 -27.78 21.14 25.32
N SER A 169 -28.92 21.08 26.01
CA SER A 169 -29.12 20.28 27.22
C SER A 169 -28.48 18.88 27.19
N PRO A 170 -28.01 18.35 28.33
CA PRO A 170 -27.21 17.11 28.44
C PRO A 170 -27.90 15.81 27.98
N GLY A 171 -29.07 15.87 27.33
CA GLY A 171 -29.81 14.73 26.80
C GLY A 171 -30.02 14.71 25.27
N PHE A 172 -29.48 15.65 24.49
CA PHE A 172 -29.82 15.77 23.06
C PHE A 172 -28.71 15.44 22.04
N ALA A 173 -27.46 15.33 22.45
CA ALA A 173 -26.36 15.00 21.56
C ALA A 173 -25.91 13.56 21.83
N ASP A 174 -26.37 12.61 21.02
CA ASP A 174 -25.81 11.25 21.03
C ASP A 174 -24.43 11.30 20.36
N VAL A 175 -23.39 10.94 21.11
CA VAL A 175 -22.01 10.92 20.61
C VAL A 175 -21.65 9.47 20.35
N ARG A 176 -21.62 9.09 19.08
CA ARG A 176 -21.17 7.78 18.63
C ARG A 176 -19.70 7.83 18.25
N THR A 177 -18.91 6.91 18.80
CA THR A 177 -17.53 6.68 18.37
C THR A 177 -17.49 5.58 17.31
N GLU A 178 -16.75 5.82 16.23
CA GLU A 178 -16.52 4.87 15.15
C GLU A 178 -15.02 4.68 14.94
N VAL A 179 -14.57 3.42 14.95
CA VAL A 179 -13.18 3.09 14.64
C VAL A 179 -13.11 2.58 13.21
N VAL A 180 -12.47 3.35 12.34
CA VAL A 180 -12.36 3.05 10.91
C VAL A 180 -10.91 2.81 10.52
N ARG A 181 -10.65 1.96 9.52
CA ARG A 181 -9.31 1.88 8.93
C ARG A 181 -9.04 3.16 8.14
N TRP A 182 -7.94 3.84 8.45
CA TRP A 182 -7.61 5.13 7.85
C TRP A 182 -7.49 5.03 6.34
N ILE A 183 -6.72 4.05 5.84
CA ILE A 183 -6.45 3.83 4.41
C ILE A 183 -7.70 3.54 3.56
N ASP A 184 -8.79 3.07 4.17
CA ASP A 184 -10.06 2.78 3.49
C ASP A 184 -10.98 4.02 3.40
N GLN A 185 -10.54 5.16 3.95
CA GLN A 185 -11.30 6.41 3.94
C GLN A 185 -10.98 7.26 2.70
N PRO A 186 -11.87 8.17 2.32
CA PRO A 186 -11.53 9.21 1.35
C PRO A 186 -10.46 10.13 1.95
N HIS A 187 -9.42 10.39 1.17
CA HIS A 187 -8.28 11.23 1.54
C HIS A 187 -8.25 12.51 0.72
N ALA A 188 -7.44 13.48 1.14
CA ALA A 188 -7.13 14.63 0.30
C ALA A 188 -6.39 14.19 -0.99
N THR A 189 -6.60 14.90 -2.10
CA THR A 189 -6.00 14.55 -3.41
C THR A 189 -4.46 14.42 -3.34
N ILE A 190 -3.82 15.24 -2.53
CA ILE A 190 -2.37 15.18 -2.27
C ILE A 190 -1.94 13.84 -1.66
N VAL A 191 -2.68 13.35 -0.66
CA VAL A 191 -2.44 12.07 -0.01
C VAL A 191 -2.68 10.93 -1.00
N ASP A 192 -3.77 10.98 -1.77
CA ASP A 192 -4.06 10.01 -2.83
C ASP A 192 -2.92 9.89 -3.86
N ARG A 193 -2.18 10.97 -4.13
CA ARG A 193 -0.99 10.99 -4.99
C ARG A 193 0.27 10.47 -4.32
N LEU A 194 0.40 10.59 -3.00
CA LEU A 194 1.57 10.13 -2.24
C LEU A 194 1.47 8.66 -1.83
N LEU A 195 0.26 8.10 -1.67
CA LEU A 195 0.08 6.69 -1.33
C LEU A 195 0.80 5.72 -2.29
N PRO A 196 0.80 5.91 -3.62
CA PRO A 196 1.63 5.11 -4.51
C PRO A 196 3.13 5.17 -4.18
N ASP A 197 3.66 6.35 -3.83
CA ASP A 197 5.07 6.51 -3.45
C ASP A 197 5.39 5.75 -2.15
N VAL A 198 4.49 5.79 -1.16
CA VAL A 198 4.60 4.99 0.07
C VAL A 198 4.68 3.50 -0.27
N MET A 199 3.84 3.01 -1.18
CA MET A 199 3.85 1.61 -1.57
C MET A 199 5.10 1.21 -2.37
N TRP A 200 5.70 2.13 -3.12
CA TRP A 200 6.96 1.89 -3.81
C TRP A 200 8.15 1.70 -2.88
N VAL A 201 8.10 2.28 -1.68
CA VAL A 201 9.16 2.11 -0.66
C VAL A 201 9.14 0.70 -0.05
N SER A 202 8.03 -0.05 -0.18
CA SER A 202 7.94 -1.42 0.32
C SER A 202 7.36 -2.38 -0.74
N PRO A 203 8.23 -2.93 -1.62
CA PRO A 203 7.83 -3.96 -2.57
C PRO A 203 7.21 -5.19 -1.90
N LEU A 204 7.66 -5.54 -0.68
CA LEU A 204 7.09 -6.63 0.10
C LEU A 204 5.67 -6.32 0.58
N THR A 205 5.35 -5.07 0.95
CA THR A 205 3.96 -4.71 1.29
C THR A 205 3.06 -4.88 0.09
N SER A 206 3.52 -4.44 -1.09
CA SER A 206 2.77 -4.61 -2.33
C SER A 206 2.58 -6.10 -2.67
N LEU A 207 3.54 -6.97 -2.35
CA LEU A 207 3.41 -8.41 -2.52
C LEU A 207 2.45 -9.04 -1.50
N LEU A 208 2.52 -8.66 -0.22
CA LEU A 208 1.63 -9.15 0.84
C LEU A 208 0.20 -8.64 0.70
N ARG A 209 0.04 -7.44 0.14
CA ARG A 209 -1.24 -6.73 -0.02
C ARG A 209 -1.43 -6.21 -1.45
N PRO A 210 -1.55 -7.10 -2.44
CA PRO A 210 -1.56 -6.69 -3.85
C PRO A 210 -2.77 -5.84 -4.25
N ALA A 211 -3.84 -5.83 -3.45
CA ALA A 211 -4.97 -4.92 -3.61
C ALA A 211 -4.61 -3.42 -3.44
N TRP A 212 -3.48 -3.15 -2.79
CA TRP A 212 -2.92 -1.81 -2.53
C TRP A 212 -1.68 -1.50 -3.35
N ALA A 213 -1.26 -2.43 -4.21
CA ALA A 213 -0.06 -2.24 -5.02
C ALA A 213 -0.20 -1.00 -5.93
N PRO A 214 0.88 -0.23 -6.13
CA PRO A 214 0.85 0.99 -6.92
C PRO A 214 0.62 0.67 -8.40
N PRO A 215 0.14 1.63 -9.20
CA PRO A 215 0.05 1.46 -10.66
C PRO A 215 1.40 1.06 -11.26
N GLY A 216 1.39 0.06 -12.15
CA GLY A 216 2.62 -0.45 -12.78
C GLY A 216 3.41 -1.46 -11.93
N TRP A 217 2.94 -1.78 -10.71
CA TRP A 217 3.58 -2.80 -9.88
C TRP A 217 3.61 -4.18 -10.54
N SER A 218 4.71 -4.90 -10.27
CA SER A 218 4.92 -6.28 -10.65
C SER A 218 5.35 -7.12 -9.45
N PRO A 219 4.87 -8.37 -9.30
CA PRO A 219 5.40 -9.27 -8.27
C PRO A 219 6.89 -9.59 -8.46
N LEU A 220 7.42 -9.42 -9.67
CA LEU A 220 8.84 -9.61 -9.96
C LEU A 220 9.74 -8.60 -9.22
N MET A 221 9.21 -7.45 -8.80
CA MET A 221 9.96 -6.47 -8.01
C MET A 221 10.28 -6.92 -6.58
N ALA A 222 9.60 -7.96 -6.09
CA ALA A 222 9.83 -8.53 -4.77
C ALA A 222 10.22 -10.01 -4.88
N VAL A 223 10.79 -10.42 -6.02
CA VAL A 223 11.01 -11.84 -6.32
C VAL A 223 12.04 -12.50 -5.42
N GLU A 224 13.01 -11.76 -4.91
CA GLU A 224 13.99 -12.26 -3.95
C GLU A 224 13.32 -12.85 -2.70
N PHE A 225 12.21 -12.24 -2.25
CA PHE A 225 11.39 -12.78 -1.16
C PHE A 225 10.69 -14.10 -1.53
N LEU A 226 10.32 -14.28 -2.79
CA LEU A 226 9.71 -15.53 -3.27
C LEU A 226 10.74 -16.62 -3.54
N GLN A 227 12.00 -16.26 -3.77
CA GLN A 227 13.12 -17.21 -3.85
C GLN A 227 13.56 -17.65 -2.44
N ALA A 228 13.49 -16.76 -1.46
CA ALA A 228 13.77 -17.08 -0.08
C ALA A 228 12.60 -17.86 0.56
N ARG A 229 12.79 -19.17 0.74
CA ARG A 229 11.75 -20.11 1.19
C ARG A 229 10.94 -19.67 2.42
N ALA A 230 11.56 -19.09 3.44
CA ALA A 230 10.86 -18.63 4.64
C ALA A 230 9.84 -17.52 4.32
N TYR A 231 10.25 -16.57 3.48
CA TYR A 231 9.43 -15.45 3.04
C TYR A 231 8.36 -15.88 2.04
N ALA A 232 8.71 -16.75 1.08
CA ALA A 232 7.73 -17.32 0.15
C ALA A 232 6.57 -18.00 0.90
N ARG A 233 6.88 -18.78 1.94
CA ARG A 233 5.87 -19.38 2.82
C ARG A 233 5.03 -18.33 3.53
N ALA A 234 5.67 -17.31 4.12
CA ALA A 234 4.96 -16.23 4.81
C ALA A 234 3.98 -15.52 3.86
N VAL A 235 4.40 -15.22 2.63
CA VAL A 235 3.58 -14.60 1.58
C VAL A 235 2.41 -15.51 1.19
N CYS A 236 2.67 -16.79 0.89
CA CYS A 236 1.62 -17.74 0.54
C CYS A 236 0.61 -17.92 1.68
N HIS A 237 1.06 -17.97 2.94
CA HIS A 237 0.18 -18.04 4.10
C HIS A 237 -0.64 -16.77 4.28
N ALA A 238 -0.04 -15.59 4.08
CA ALA A 238 -0.77 -14.32 4.12
C ALA A 238 -1.89 -14.29 3.07
N TRP A 239 -1.58 -14.65 1.82
CA TRP A 239 -2.59 -14.76 0.76
C TRP A 239 -3.66 -15.82 1.06
N ALA A 240 -3.26 -16.94 1.67
CA ALA A 240 -4.19 -17.99 2.04
C ALA A 240 -5.11 -17.57 3.20
N GLN A 241 -4.72 -16.68 4.10
CA GLN A 241 -5.61 -16.22 5.18
C GLN A 241 -6.72 -15.29 4.67
N GLU A 242 -6.55 -14.71 3.49
CA GLU A 242 -7.50 -13.77 2.92
C GLU A 242 -8.74 -14.48 2.33
N ARG A 243 -9.92 -13.92 2.63
CA ARG A 243 -11.18 -14.43 2.08
C ARG A 243 -11.25 -14.27 0.55
N GLU A 244 -10.64 -13.20 0.04
CA GLU A 244 -10.57 -12.88 -1.39
C GLU A 244 -9.32 -13.47 -2.09
N TRP A 245 -8.81 -14.62 -1.63
CA TRP A 245 -7.57 -15.21 -2.16
C TRP A 245 -7.57 -15.42 -3.69
N LEU A 246 -8.72 -15.73 -4.30
CA LEU A 246 -8.88 -15.83 -5.76
C LEU A 246 -8.59 -14.50 -6.46
N ARG A 247 -9.08 -13.40 -5.87
CA ARG A 247 -8.85 -12.05 -6.38
C ARG A 247 -7.39 -11.68 -6.21
N ILE A 248 -6.80 -11.96 -5.05
CA ILE A 248 -5.38 -11.72 -4.76
C ILE A 248 -4.48 -12.46 -5.76
N GLY A 249 -4.70 -13.77 -5.93
CA GLY A 249 -3.99 -14.58 -6.90
C GLY A 249 -4.17 -14.05 -8.32
N GLY A 250 -5.39 -13.62 -8.67
CA GLY A 250 -5.69 -12.94 -9.92
C GLY A 250 -4.89 -11.64 -10.11
N VAL A 251 -4.82 -10.77 -9.11
CA VAL A 251 -4.03 -9.52 -9.17
C VAL A 251 -2.56 -9.83 -9.44
N VAL A 252 -1.99 -10.77 -8.70
CA VAL A 252 -0.58 -11.15 -8.82
C VAL A 252 -0.31 -11.78 -10.19
N ALA A 253 -1.12 -12.75 -10.63
CA ALA A 253 -0.99 -13.41 -11.92
C ALA A 253 -1.19 -12.44 -13.09
N GLY A 254 -2.22 -11.59 -13.04
CA GLY A 254 -2.50 -10.60 -14.07
C GLY A 254 -1.42 -9.53 -14.16
N SER A 255 -0.88 -9.08 -13.03
CA SER A 255 0.27 -8.16 -13.01
C SER A 255 1.52 -8.81 -13.58
N LEU A 256 1.81 -10.07 -13.25
CA LEU A 256 2.90 -10.83 -13.88
C LEU A 256 2.76 -10.88 -15.41
N LEU A 257 1.58 -11.26 -15.93
CA LEU A 257 1.34 -11.33 -17.37
C LEU A 257 1.54 -9.99 -18.07
N ARG A 258 1.15 -8.88 -17.44
CA ARG A 258 1.36 -7.54 -18.01
C ARG A 258 2.82 -7.13 -18.00
N SER A 259 3.54 -7.39 -16.91
CA SER A 259 4.98 -7.13 -16.86
C SER A 259 5.76 -7.90 -17.91
N LEU A 260 5.25 -9.07 -18.30
CA LEU A 260 5.84 -9.91 -19.34
C LEU A 260 5.32 -9.61 -20.76
N ASP A 261 4.37 -8.67 -20.93
CA ASP A 261 3.68 -8.40 -22.19
C ASP A 261 3.05 -9.67 -22.80
N LEU A 262 2.40 -10.48 -21.96
CA LEU A 262 1.76 -11.73 -22.33
C LEU A 262 0.23 -11.66 -22.36
N GLN A 263 -0.39 -10.63 -21.78
CA GLN A 263 -1.85 -10.51 -21.68
C GLN A 263 -2.54 -10.66 -23.06
N GLY A 264 -2.13 -9.87 -24.05
CA GLY A 264 -2.71 -9.91 -25.40
C GLY A 264 -2.48 -11.24 -26.12
N ARG A 265 -1.38 -11.93 -25.82
CA ARG A 265 -1.08 -13.26 -26.40
C ARG A 265 -1.95 -14.36 -25.79
N VAL A 266 -2.32 -14.23 -24.52
CA VAL A 266 -3.13 -15.22 -23.82
C VAL A 266 -4.62 -15.05 -24.10
N PHE A 267 -5.10 -13.80 -24.12
CA PHE A 267 -6.53 -13.49 -24.20
C PHE A 267 -6.97 -12.79 -25.50
N GLY A 268 -6.05 -12.48 -26.42
CA GLY A 268 -6.30 -11.68 -27.61
C GLY A 268 -6.37 -10.17 -27.33
N ASP A 269 -6.65 -9.38 -28.38
CA ASP A 269 -6.85 -7.91 -28.32
C ASP A 269 -8.21 -7.53 -27.69
N LEU A 270 -8.59 -8.21 -26.61
CA LEU A 270 -9.70 -7.73 -25.81
C LEU A 270 -9.27 -6.38 -25.22
N SER A 271 -10.00 -5.32 -25.57
CA SER A 271 -9.92 -4.01 -24.91
C SER A 271 -10.44 -4.17 -23.48
N ILE A 272 -9.64 -4.78 -22.61
CA ILE A 272 -9.99 -5.00 -21.22
C ILE A 272 -9.41 -3.84 -20.42
N SER A 273 -10.30 -2.93 -20.04
CA SER A 273 -9.97 -1.81 -19.17
C SER A 273 -9.48 -2.33 -17.81
N SER A 274 -8.17 -2.18 -17.57
CA SER A 274 -7.46 -2.37 -16.30
C SER A 274 -7.48 -3.78 -15.65
N VAL A 275 -6.36 -4.20 -15.06
CA VAL A 275 -6.38 -5.30 -14.09
C VAL A 275 -7.15 -4.85 -12.85
N PRO A 276 -7.93 -5.75 -12.23
CA PRO A 276 -8.48 -5.54 -10.90
C PRO A 276 -7.39 -5.52 -9.83
N GLY A 277 -6.53 -4.51 -9.85
CA GLY A 277 -5.54 -4.19 -8.82
C GLY A 277 -5.78 -2.81 -8.23
N SER A 278 -6.64 -2.00 -8.85
CA SER A 278 -7.13 -0.79 -8.22
C SER A 278 -8.34 -1.10 -7.34
N ALA A 279 -8.31 -2.14 -6.50
CA ALA A 279 -9.38 -2.34 -5.51
C ALA A 279 -9.58 -1.04 -4.70
N ALA A 280 -8.48 -0.38 -4.34
CA ALA A 280 -8.48 0.96 -3.78
C ALA A 280 -8.99 2.05 -4.74
N ALA A 281 -8.69 2.04 -6.05
CA ALA A 281 -9.22 3.08 -6.96
C ALA A 281 -10.66 2.84 -7.41
N MET A 282 -11.11 1.59 -7.52
CA MET A 282 -12.50 1.19 -7.76
C MET A 282 -13.35 1.35 -6.51
N GLN A 283 -12.85 1.03 -5.31
CA GLN A 283 -13.53 1.37 -4.06
C GLN A 283 -13.53 2.88 -3.82
N ARG A 284 -12.43 3.60 -4.08
CA ARG A 284 -12.42 5.08 -4.05
C ARG A 284 -13.39 5.67 -5.08
N ALA A 285 -13.41 5.17 -6.32
CA ALA A 285 -14.33 5.64 -7.36
C ALA A 285 -15.81 5.29 -7.07
N ALA A 286 -16.09 4.07 -6.60
CA ALA A 286 -17.45 3.66 -6.23
C ALA A 286 -17.97 4.40 -4.99
N LYS A 287 -17.10 4.65 -4.00
CA LYS A 287 -17.42 5.42 -2.78
C LYS A 287 -17.56 6.91 -3.07
N ALA A 288 -16.73 7.48 -3.96
CA ALA A 288 -16.89 8.85 -4.46
C ALA A 288 -18.22 9.02 -5.22
N ALA A 289 -18.60 8.04 -6.04
CA ALA A 289 -19.89 8.03 -6.74
C ALA A 289 -21.09 7.94 -5.77
N GLN A 290 -20.97 7.17 -4.68
CA GLN A 290 -22.01 7.08 -3.64
C GLN A 290 -22.15 8.38 -2.81
N LEU A 291 -21.04 9.05 -2.50
CA LEU A 291 -21.05 10.32 -1.76
C LEU A 291 -21.55 11.49 -2.62
N GLY A 292 -21.25 11.50 -3.92
CA GLY A 292 -21.79 12.50 -4.86
C GLY A 292 -23.30 12.38 -5.09
N ALA A 293 -23.88 11.18 -4.92
CA ALA A 293 -25.32 10.95 -5.02
C ALA A 293 -26.11 11.33 -3.76
N GLY A 294 -25.43 11.58 -2.63
CA GLY A 294 -26.05 11.88 -1.32
C GLY A 294 -26.19 13.37 -0.99
N VAL A 295 -25.57 14.27 -1.76
CA VAL A 295 -25.68 15.74 -1.57
C VAL A 295 -26.63 16.31 -2.62
N GLY A 296 -27.86 15.84 -2.60
CA GLY A 296 -28.96 16.39 -3.37
C GLY A 296 -30.09 16.75 -2.42
N VAL A 297 -30.53 18.02 -2.51
CA VAL A 297 -31.71 18.65 -1.88
C VAL A 297 -31.48 19.40 -0.56
N GLY A 298 -31.43 20.74 -0.67
CA GLY A 298 -32.27 21.59 0.20
C GLY A 298 -31.85 23.05 0.45
N VAL A 299 -32.41 23.98 -0.35
CA VAL A 299 -32.97 25.32 0.00
C VAL A 299 -32.15 26.21 0.96
N GLY A 300 -31.65 27.41 0.61
CA GLY A 300 -32.26 28.55 -0.08
C GLY A 300 -32.46 29.71 0.92
N VAL A 301 -32.07 30.95 0.58
CA VAL A 301 -32.69 32.26 0.91
C VAL A 301 -31.71 33.37 0.51
N GLY A 302 -32.15 34.26 -0.37
CA GLY A 302 -31.41 35.47 -0.74
C GLY A 302 -31.72 36.66 0.17
N VAL A 303 -30.82 37.65 0.15
CA VAL A 303 -31.09 39.05 0.51
C VAL A 303 -30.24 39.91 -0.42
N GLY A 304 -30.88 40.80 -1.17
CA GLY A 304 -30.21 41.71 -2.10
C GLY A 304 -29.62 42.94 -1.42
N SER A 305 -28.81 43.68 -2.17
CA SER A 305 -28.75 45.14 -2.04
C SER A 305 -28.23 45.78 -3.32
N THR A 306 -28.95 46.81 -3.72
CA THR A 306 -28.70 47.74 -4.81
C THR A 306 -27.65 48.79 -4.43
N ALA A 307 -26.88 49.26 -5.43
CA ALA A 307 -26.76 50.67 -5.85
C ALA A 307 -25.32 51.14 -6.14
N ARG A 308 -25.19 51.85 -7.28
CA ARG A 308 -24.35 53.04 -7.57
C ARG A 308 -22.82 52.91 -7.42
N SER A 309 -21.98 53.71 -8.07
CA SER A 309 -21.95 54.47 -9.32
C SER A 309 -20.57 55.15 -9.34
N GLY A 310 -19.94 55.25 -10.52
CA GLY A 310 -19.04 56.36 -10.87
C GLY A 310 -17.59 56.30 -10.35
N GLY A 311 -16.67 56.75 -11.22
CA GLY A 311 -15.32 57.13 -10.81
C GLY A 311 -14.26 56.73 -11.83
N ALA A 312 -14.11 57.54 -12.88
CA ALA A 312 -12.97 57.48 -13.79
C ALA A 312 -11.74 58.17 -13.16
N SER A 313 -10.57 57.64 -13.50
CA SER A 313 -9.27 58.31 -13.71
C SER A 313 -8.86 59.46 -12.79
N GLU A 314 -7.71 59.33 -12.13
CA GLU A 314 -6.59 60.28 -12.31
C GLU A 314 -5.28 59.73 -11.72
N ASP A 315 -4.22 59.96 -12.49
CA ASP A 315 -2.82 59.60 -12.27
C ASP A 315 -2.24 60.35 -11.06
N LEU A 316 -1.39 59.66 -10.27
CA LEU A 316 -0.23 60.28 -9.62
C LEU A 316 0.87 59.21 -9.46
N ASP A 317 1.94 59.37 -10.25
CA ASP A 317 3.26 58.78 -10.03
C ASP A 317 3.83 59.30 -8.70
N ASP A 318 4.16 58.40 -7.77
CA ASP A 318 4.91 58.70 -6.55
C ASP A 318 6.28 57.99 -6.64
N PRO A 319 7.41 58.72 -6.60
CA PRO A 319 8.73 58.11 -6.75
C PRO A 319 9.22 57.50 -5.43
N ASP A 320 9.58 56.22 -5.51
CA ASP A 320 10.56 55.49 -4.70
C ASP A 320 10.79 55.99 -3.25
N ASP A 321 10.06 55.38 -2.31
CA ASP A 321 10.41 55.36 -0.89
C ASP A 321 11.32 54.15 -0.62
N PRO A 322 12.64 54.32 -0.36
CA PRO A 322 13.59 53.21 -0.27
C PRO A 322 13.63 52.48 1.08
N ASP A 323 12.71 52.78 2.01
CA ASP A 323 12.71 52.23 3.38
C ASP A 323 11.42 51.48 3.75
N ASP A 324 10.78 50.77 2.80
CA ASP A 324 9.65 49.88 3.09
C ASP A 324 10.10 48.43 3.32
N PRO A 325 10.15 47.93 4.59
CA PRO A 325 10.60 46.57 4.90
C PRO A 325 9.66 45.47 4.36
N ASP A 326 8.46 45.83 3.91
CA ASP A 326 7.48 44.88 3.37
C ASP A 326 7.75 44.48 1.91
N GLN A 327 8.58 45.22 1.16
CA GLN A 327 8.93 44.83 -0.23
C GLN A 327 9.88 43.62 -0.31
N SER A 328 10.62 43.32 0.77
CA SER A 328 11.55 42.19 0.80
C SER A 328 10.84 40.83 0.81
N PHE A 329 9.63 40.75 1.34
CA PHE A 329 8.85 39.51 1.38
C PHE A 329 8.12 39.23 0.07
N ASP A 330 7.62 40.27 -0.61
CA ASP A 330 6.95 40.15 -1.91
C ASP A 330 7.91 39.78 -3.06
N GLN A 331 9.20 40.13 -2.93
CA GLN A 331 10.21 39.78 -3.92
C GLN A 331 10.60 38.29 -3.84
N VAL A 332 10.64 37.72 -2.63
CA VAL A 332 10.83 36.28 -2.41
C VAL A 332 9.62 35.49 -2.92
N ASP A 333 8.40 35.95 -2.64
CA ASP A 333 7.18 35.28 -3.13
C ASP A 333 7.03 35.35 -4.67
N ARG A 334 7.58 36.36 -5.36
CA ARG A 334 7.64 36.41 -6.84
C ARG A 334 8.71 35.51 -7.44
N GLU A 335 9.89 35.40 -6.82
CA GLU A 335 10.98 34.55 -7.33
C GLU A 335 10.61 33.05 -7.28
N PHE A 336 9.71 32.66 -6.37
CA PHE A 336 9.15 31.29 -6.31
C PHE A 336 7.83 31.09 -7.08
N ALA A 337 7.23 32.13 -7.64
CA ALA A 337 5.98 32.04 -8.40
C ALA A 337 6.21 31.70 -9.89
N GLU A 338 7.43 31.86 -10.40
CA GLU A 338 7.78 31.63 -11.82
C GLU A 338 8.49 30.31 -12.10
N GLU A 339 8.68 29.43 -11.10
CA GLU A 339 9.04 28.05 -11.43
C GLU A 339 7.83 27.37 -12.11
N PRO A 340 7.96 26.89 -13.35
CA PRO A 340 6.87 26.21 -14.03
C PRO A 340 6.40 25.10 -13.11
N SER A 341 5.07 24.97 -12.99
CA SER A 341 4.37 23.97 -12.20
C SER A 341 4.83 22.56 -12.58
N GLY A 342 6.01 22.17 -12.10
CA GLY A 342 6.55 20.85 -12.16
C GLY A 342 5.78 20.09 -11.12
N VAL A 343 4.59 19.60 -11.50
CA VAL A 343 4.01 18.45 -10.84
C VAL A 343 5.11 17.39 -10.91
N LEU A 344 5.89 17.26 -9.82
CA LEU A 344 6.97 16.29 -9.75
C LEU A 344 6.34 14.96 -10.09
N ALA A 345 6.79 14.39 -11.22
CA ALA A 345 6.24 13.15 -11.73
C ALA A 345 6.30 12.11 -10.61
N ALA A 346 5.27 11.27 -10.54
CA ALA A 346 5.30 10.10 -9.67
C ALA A 346 6.64 9.38 -9.85
N LEU A 347 7.23 8.89 -8.76
CA LEU A 347 8.55 8.29 -8.85
C LEU A 347 8.54 7.16 -9.89
N PRO A 348 9.55 7.06 -10.77
CA PRO A 348 9.54 6.04 -11.81
C PRO A 348 9.50 4.65 -11.17
N ALA A 349 8.72 3.75 -11.79
CA ALA A 349 8.72 2.35 -11.42
C ALA A 349 10.13 1.77 -11.64
N PRO A 350 10.64 0.93 -10.73
CA PRO A 350 11.96 0.32 -10.90
C PRO A 350 11.95 -0.70 -12.04
N ALA A 351 13.14 -1.02 -12.55
CA ALA A 351 13.31 -2.04 -13.58
C ALA A 351 12.81 -3.40 -13.07
N ILE A 352 12.08 -4.14 -13.92
CA ILE A 352 11.46 -5.41 -13.55
C ILE A 352 12.40 -6.55 -13.96
N PRO A 353 13.01 -7.30 -13.02
CA PRO A 353 13.79 -8.48 -13.36
C PRO A 353 12.87 -9.53 -14.00
N SER A 354 13.36 -10.26 -14.99
CA SER A 354 12.54 -11.19 -15.79
C SER A 354 13.27 -12.48 -16.13
N ALA A 355 14.23 -12.88 -15.28
CA ALA A 355 14.91 -14.15 -15.47
C ALA A 355 13.90 -15.33 -15.34
N PRO A 356 14.11 -16.45 -16.05
CA PRO A 356 13.23 -17.62 -15.97
C PRO A 356 12.97 -18.09 -14.53
N ALA A 357 14.00 -18.08 -13.68
CA ALA A 357 13.91 -18.44 -12.27
C ALA A 357 13.01 -17.48 -11.46
N ASP A 358 13.04 -16.18 -11.77
CA ASP A 358 12.20 -15.17 -11.11
C ASP A 358 10.72 -15.39 -11.44
N ILE A 359 10.42 -15.61 -12.72
CA ILE A 359 9.07 -15.94 -13.19
C ILE A 359 8.61 -17.24 -12.53
N GLY A 360 9.50 -18.23 -12.47
CA GLY A 360 9.26 -19.51 -11.81
C GLY A 360 8.92 -19.35 -10.32
N ALA A 361 9.62 -18.49 -9.59
CA ALA A 361 9.35 -18.24 -8.17
C ALA A 361 7.94 -17.65 -7.95
N VAL A 362 7.52 -16.69 -8.77
CA VAL A 362 6.17 -16.11 -8.71
C VAL A 362 5.09 -17.16 -9.02
N VAL A 363 5.26 -17.92 -10.11
CA VAL A 363 4.31 -18.97 -10.50
C VAL A 363 4.25 -20.08 -9.45
N GLY A 364 5.41 -20.48 -8.90
CA GLY A 364 5.52 -21.45 -7.83
C GLY A 364 4.78 -21.03 -6.56
N ALA A 365 4.91 -19.77 -6.15
CA ALA A 365 4.17 -19.21 -5.01
C ALA A 365 2.65 -19.19 -5.24
N LEU A 366 2.19 -18.88 -6.45
CA LEU A 366 0.76 -18.92 -6.80
C LEU A 366 0.21 -20.35 -6.83
N ILE A 367 0.96 -21.32 -7.37
CA ILE A 367 0.58 -22.73 -7.30
C ILE A 367 0.56 -23.21 -5.85
N HIS A 368 1.53 -22.79 -5.02
CA HIS A 368 1.56 -23.12 -3.60
C HIS A 368 0.32 -22.59 -2.85
N LEU A 369 -0.18 -21.40 -3.21
CA LEU A 369 -1.45 -20.89 -2.67
C LEU A 369 -2.62 -21.82 -2.97
N HIS A 370 -2.71 -22.39 -4.18
CA HIS A 370 -3.72 -23.41 -4.50
C HIS A 370 -3.55 -24.67 -3.63
N VAL A 371 -2.32 -25.13 -3.42
CA VAL A 371 -2.03 -26.30 -2.56
C VAL A 371 -2.53 -26.06 -1.14
N LEU A 372 -2.23 -24.90 -0.54
CA LEU A 372 -2.73 -24.53 0.79
C LEU A 372 -4.26 -24.52 0.85
N LYS A 373 -4.92 -24.03 -0.21
CA LYS A 373 -6.39 -23.99 -0.26
C LYS A 373 -7.04 -25.35 -0.44
N VAL A 374 -6.43 -26.27 -1.18
CA VAL A 374 -6.91 -27.66 -1.27
C VAL A 374 -6.75 -28.37 0.07
N LEU A 375 -5.66 -28.11 0.81
CA LEU A 375 -5.46 -28.63 2.17
C LEU A 375 -6.54 -28.11 3.14
N GLU A 376 -6.94 -26.83 3.02
CA GLU A 376 -7.92 -26.19 3.89
C GLU A 376 -9.38 -26.59 3.58
N PHE A 377 -9.77 -26.64 2.30
CA PHE A 377 -11.19 -26.71 1.89
C PHE A 377 -11.66 -28.04 1.31
N ASP A 378 -10.86 -29.11 1.41
CA ASP A 378 -11.26 -30.45 0.94
C ASP A 378 -11.75 -30.45 -0.53
N ALA A 379 -11.01 -29.76 -1.41
CA ALA A 379 -11.28 -29.54 -2.84
C ALA A 379 -12.56 -28.75 -3.22
N ARG A 380 -13.39 -28.32 -2.27
CA ARG A 380 -14.67 -27.63 -2.55
C ARG A 380 -14.49 -26.12 -2.66
N ILE A 381 -13.91 -25.66 -3.77
CA ILE A 381 -13.90 -24.23 -4.08
C ILE A 381 -15.18 -23.91 -4.85
N SER A 382 -16.19 -23.35 -4.17
CA SER A 382 -17.34 -22.76 -4.84
C SER A 382 -16.90 -21.46 -5.53
N ILE A 383 -16.52 -21.54 -6.80
CA ILE A 383 -16.12 -20.36 -7.58
C ILE A 383 -17.37 -19.61 -8.02
N GLY A 384 -17.57 -18.41 -7.46
CA GLY A 384 -18.67 -17.53 -7.84
C GLY A 384 -18.46 -16.84 -9.21
N VAL A 385 -19.37 -15.92 -9.53
CA VAL A 385 -19.49 -15.16 -10.79
C VAL A 385 -18.19 -14.42 -11.23
N GLY A 386 -17.19 -14.29 -10.35
CA GLY A 386 -15.88 -13.71 -10.64
C GLY A 386 -14.97 -14.54 -11.58
N ALA A 387 -15.32 -15.78 -11.92
CA ALA A 387 -14.54 -16.64 -12.83
C ALA A 387 -14.39 -16.10 -14.28
N ARG A 388 -15.10 -15.02 -14.64
CA ARG A 388 -14.99 -14.40 -15.97
C ARG A 388 -13.90 -13.33 -16.05
N ASP A 389 -13.31 -12.93 -14.93
CA ASP A 389 -12.17 -12.04 -14.93
C ASP A 389 -10.93 -12.75 -15.46
N TRP A 390 -10.27 -12.20 -16.48
CA TRP A 390 -9.12 -12.85 -17.14
C TRP A 390 -7.93 -13.04 -16.19
N ALA A 391 -7.75 -12.15 -15.22
CA ALA A 391 -6.64 -12.22 -14.26
C ALA A 391 -6.91 -13.38 -13.29
N VAL A 392 -8.16 -13.51 -12.84
CA VAL A 392 -8.62 -14.68 -12.06
C VAL A 392 -8.51 -15.97 -12.88
N GLN A 393 -8.90 -15.98 -14.16
CA GLN A 393 -8.73 -17.15 -15.04
C GLN A 393 -7.26 -17.54 -15.20
N THR A 394 -6.37 -16.56 -15.35
CA THR A 394 -4.92 -16.79 -15.41
C THR A 394 -4.46 -17.53 -14.15
N PHE A 395 -4.85 -17.02 -12.98
CA PHE A 395 -4.51 -17.63 -11.70
C PHE A 395 -5.05 -19.06 -11.58
N LEU A 396 -6.33 -19.26 -11.88
CA LEU A 396 -6.98 -20.58 -11.87
C LEU A 396 -6.36 -21.58 -12.87
N ALA A 397 -5.73 -21.11 -13.94
CA ALA A 397 -5.07 -21.97 -14.92
C ALA A 397 -3.72 -22.50 -14.43
N LEU A 398 -3.05 -21.83 -13.47
CA LEU A 398 -1.66 -22.15 -13.10
C LEU A 398 -1.47 -23.59 -12.60
N PRO A 399 -2.35 -24.18 -11.77
CA PRO A 399 -2.23 -25.59 -11.38
C PRO A 399 -2.24 -26.56 -12.55
N LEU A 400 -2.94 -26.23 -13.65
CA LEU A 400 -3.02 -27.06 -14.86
C LEU A 400 -1.71 -27.04 -15.67
N LEU A 401 -0.85 -26.05 -15.45
CA LEU A 401 0.46 -25.94 -16.08
C LEU A 401 1.55 -26.72 -15.31
N LEU A 402 1.26 -27.13 -14.08
CA LEU A 402 2.21 -27.79 -13.19
C LEU A 402 2.91 -29.01 -13.84
N PRO A 403 2.23 -29.92 -14.56
CA PRO A 403 2.90 -31.07 -15.21
C PRO A 403 4.03 -30.66 -16.17
N ALA A 404 3.89 -29.51 -16.83
CA ALA A 404 4.92 -28.98 -17.73
C ALA A 404 6.05 -28.24 -16.99
N LEU A 405 5.80 -27.84 -15.74
CA LEU A 405 6.70 -27.05 -14.89
C LEU A 405 7.40 -27.87 -13.80
N GLU A 406 7.04 -29.15 -13.61
CA GLU A 406 7.59 -30.00 -12.53
C GLU A 406 9.12 -30.04 -12.48
N ARG A 407 9.78 -30.01 -13.64
CA ARG A 407 11.24 -30.03 -13.71
C ARG A 407 11.88 -28.76 -13.16
N THR A 408 11.21 -27.63 -13.30
CA THR A 408 11.73 -26.31 -12.91
C THR A 408 11.30 -25.96 -11.49
N LEU A 409 10.00 -26.12 -11.18
CA LEU A 409 9.44 -25.74 -9.88
C LEU A 409 9.59 -26.84 -8.81
N GLY A 410 9.93 -28.06 -9.25
CA GLY A 410 9.81 -29.26 -8.44
C GLY A 410 8.38 -29.80 -8.43
N ARG A 411 8.24 -31.01 -7.89
CA ARG A 411 6.92 -31.58 -7.61
C ARG A 411 6.46 -31.09 -6.24
N PRO A 412 5.24 -30.53 -6.12
CA PRO A 412 4.70 -30.14 -4.82
C PRO A 412 4.44 -31.35 -3.91
N PHE A 413 4.32 -32.54 -4.49
CA PHE A 413 4.08 -33.80 -3.78
C PHE A 413 5.14 -34.80 -4.20
N ASP A 414 5.96 -35.25 -3.25
CA ASP A 414 6.89 -36.33 -3.46
C ASP A 414 6.25 -37.63 -2.95
N LEU A 415 5.41 -38.24 -3.79
CA LEU A 415 4.76 -39.53 -3.47
C LEU A 415 5.78 -40.69 -3.51
N ASP A 416 6.94 -40.48 -4.14
CA ASP A 416 8.00 -41.47 -4.31
C ASP A 416 9.04 -41.44 -3.17
N GLY A 417 8.86 -40.56 -2.17
CA GLY A 417 9.79 -40.29 -1.07
C GLY A 417 10.08 -41.47 -0.12
N ALA A 418 9.51 -42.64 -0.35
CA ALA A 418 9.87 -43.86 0.38
C ALA A 418 11.13 -44.57 -0.18
N ALA A 419 11.59 -44.27 -1.41
CA ALA A 419 12.55 -45.14 -2.09
C ALA A 419 13.89 -44.50 -2.55
N VAL A 420 14.04 -43.18 -2.57
CA VAL A 420 15.26 -42.57 -3.14
C VAL A 420 15.88 -41.59 -2.15
N GLY A 421 17.09 -41.92 -1.70
CA GLY A 421 17.87 -41.13 -0.75
C GLY A 421 18.16 -39.68 -1.21
N PRO A 422 18.63 -38.83 -0.29
CA PRO A 422 18.78 -37.40 -0.53
C PRO A 422 19.74 -37.12 -1.68
N ARG A 423 19.24 -36.54 -2.77
CA ARG A 423 20.10 -35.97 -3.83
C ARG A 423 20.66 -34.63 -3.36
N PRO A 424 21.99 -34.45 -3.28
CA PRO A 424 22.58 -33.15 -3.02
C PRO A 424 22.56 -32.32 -4.32
N GLY A 425 21.93 -31.13 -4.32
CA GLY A 425 22.17 -30.15 -5.38
C GLY A 425 21.03 -29.18 -5.77
N SER A 426 19.78 -29.38 -5.40
CA SER A 426 18.68 -28.49 -5.82
C SER A 426 18.34 -27.43 -4.77
N SER A 427 19.20 -26.42 -4.61
CA SER A 427 18.97 -25.29 -3.68
C SER A 427 17.88 -24.30 -4.10
N GLY A 428 17.10 -24.56 -5.16
CA GLY A 428 16.12 -23.62 -5.71
C GLY A 428 14.65 -24.03 -5.68
N ALA A 429 14.31 -25.26 -5.30
CA ALA A 429 12.93 -25.72 -5.36
C ALA A 429 12.16 -25.33 -4.08
N LEU A 430 11.13 -24.50 -4.23
CA LEU A 430 10.19 -24.09 -3.17
C LEU A 430 9.59 -25.27 -2.39
N PHE A 431 9.56 -26.46 -3.01
CA PHE A 431 8.99 -27.69 -2.46
C PHE A 431 10.03 -28.71 -1.95
N ALA A 432 11.34 -28.51 -2.15
CA ALA A 432 12.38 -29.54 -1.92
C ALA A 432 12.86 -29.70 -0.47
N GLY A 433 12.01 -29.48 0.53
CA GLY A 433 12.38 -29.90 1.88
C GLY A 433 11.18 -30.03 2.79
N GLY A 434 10.95 -31.21 3.33
CA GLY A 434 9.99 -31.41 4.41
C GLY A 434 8.52 -31.47 3.98
N ALA A 435 8.22 -32.00 2.80
CA ALA A 435 6.93 -32.65 2.64
C ALA A 435 6.97 -33.91 3.52
N GLY A 436 6.27 -33.88 4.66
CA GLY A 436 5.84 -35.13 5.27
C GLY A 436 5.09 -35.95 4.22
N VAL A 437 5.16 -37.28 4.31
CA VAL A 437 4.45 -38.20 3.40
C VAL A 437 3.04 -37.66 3.17
N VAL A 438 2.80 -37.18 1.96
CA VAL A 438 1.50 -36.65 1.59
C VAL A 438 0.58 -37.86 1.44
N ASP A 439 -0.44 -37.95 2.29
CA ASP A 439 -1.42 -39.04 2.26
C ASP A 439 -2.05 -39.14 0.85
N GLU A 440 -2.30 -40.37 0.36
CA GLU A 440 -2.98 -40.66 -0.91
C GLU A 440 -4.29 -39.86 -1.03
N GLY A 441 -4.95 -39.63 0.11
CA GLY A 441 -6.15 -38.80 0.18
C GLY A 441 -5.95 -37.36 -0.30
N PHE A 442 -4.78 -36.76 -0.08
CA PHE A 442 -4.49 -35.43 -0.62
C PHE A 442 -4.22 -35.48 -2.13
N ALA A 443 -3.44 -36.45 -2.62
CA ALA A 443 -3.16 -36.58 -4.05
C ALA A 443 -4.45 -36.73 -4.88
N ARG A 444 -5.41 -37.51 -4.36
CA ARG A 444 -6.75 -37.62 -4.94
C ARG A 444 -7.45 -36.25 -4.99
N ARG A 445 -7.48 -35.52 -3.88
CA ARG A 445 -8.12 -34.18 -3.81
C ARG A 445 -7.47 -33.17 -4.75
N TRP A 446 -6.15 -33.21 -4.92
CA TRP A 446 -5.46 -32.37 -5.88
C TRP A 446 -5.84 -32.69 -7.32
N ASN A 447 -5.96 -33.97 -7.67
CA ASN A 447 -6.40 -34.39 -9.00
C ASN A 447 -7.87 -33.98 -9.26
N GLU A 448 -8.78 -34.24 -8.32
CA GLU A 448 -10.18 -33.79 -8.40
C GLU A 448 -10.27 -32.26 -8.55
N TYR A 449 -9.41 -31.52 -7.83
CA TYR A 449 -9.32 -30.07 -7.97
C TYR A 449 -8.85 -29.64 -9.37
N GLY A 450 -7.81 -30.30 -9.92
CA GLY A 450 -7.34 -30.05 -11.28
C GLY A 450 -8.41 -30.34 -12.33
N GLU A 451 -9.14 -31.44 -12.22
CA GLU A 451 -10.27 -31.77 -13.08
C GLU A 451 -11.38 -30.71 -13.01
N HIS A 452 -11.69 -30.25 -11.79
CA HIS A 452 -12.65 -29.17 -11.59
C HIS A 452 -12.20 -27.87 -12.27
N LEU A 453 -10.94 -27.47 -12.10
CA LEU A 453 -10.37 -26.30 -12.76
C LEU A 453 -10.38 -26.41 -14.29
N ALA A 454 -10.09 -27.59 -14.84
CA ALA A 454 -10.14 -27.83 -16.29
C ALA A 454 -11.56 -27.66 -16.87
N GLY A 455 -12.61 -27.89 -16.07
CA GLY A 455 -13.99 -27.59 -16.44
C GLY A 455 -14.36 -26.10 -16.36
N LEU A 456 -13.60 -25.29 -15.60
CA LEU A 456 -13.87 -23.88 -15.34
C LEU A 456 -13.08 -22.93 -16.25
N VAL A 457 -11.82 -23.26 -16.52
CA VAL A 457 -10.91 -22.42 -17.30
C VAL A 457 -11.04 -22.77 -18.78
N PRO A 458 -11.25 -21.79 -19.68
CA PRO A 458 -11.27 -22.04 -21.12
C PRO A 458 -9.97 -22.70 -21.60
N ARG A 459 -10.09 -23.79 -22.35
CA ARG A 459 -8.93 -24.59 -22.81
C ARG A 459 -7.89 -23.75 -23.57
N ASN A 460 -8.34 -22.80 -24.40
CA ASN A 460 -7.46 -21.88 -25.12
C ASN A 460 -6.60 -21.02 -24.20
N VAL A 461 -7.08 -20.62 -23.02
CA VAL A 461 -6.28 -19.87 -22.04
C VAL A 461 -5.14 -20.72 -21.51
N VAL A 462 -5.42 -21.99 -21.18
CA VAL A 462 -4.40 -22.95 -20.71
C VAL A 462 -3.35 -23.21 -21.80
N ASP A 463 -3.81 -23.48 -23.03
CA ASP A 463 -2.93 -23.75 -24.18
C ASP A 463 -2.04 -22.52 -24.49
N ASN A 464 -2.59 -21.31 -24.44
CA ASN A 464 -1.83 -20.08 -24.67
C ASN A 464 -0.82 -19.80 -23.54
N LEU A 465 -1.19 -20.04 -22.27
CA LEU A 465 -0.26 -19.93 -21.15
C LEU A 465 0.87 -20.96 -21.25
N HIS A 466 0.57 -22.18 -21.70
CA HIS A 466 1.58 -23.18 -21.97
C HIS A 466 2.54 -22.74 -23.10
N ALA A 467 2.01 -22.18 -24.19
CA ALA A 467 2.82 -21.71 -25.31
C ALA A 467 3.68 -20.47 -24.98
N THR A 468 3.29 -19.68 -23.97
CA THR A 468 3.94 -18.40 -23.63
C THR A 468 4.68 -18.46 -22.29
N LEU A 469 3.96 -18.54 -21.17
CA LEU A 469 4.51 -18.46 -19.82
C LEU A 469 5.39 -19.66 -19.49
N VAL A 470 4.93 -20.89 -19.74
CA VAL A 470 5.73 -22.11 -19.46
C VAL A 470 7.01 -22.11 -20.28
N ARG A 471 6.94 -21.66 -21.54
CA ARG A 471 8.12 -21.55 -22.40
C ARG A 471 9.17 -20.63 -21.79
N ARG A 472 8.79 -19.43 -21.33
CA ARG A 472 9.72 -18.47 -20.68
C ARG A 472 10.33 -19.00 -19.39
N ILE A 473 9.62 -19.82 -18.63
CA ILE A 473 10.15 -20.43 -17.40
C ILE A 473 11.15 -21.55 -17.71
N ARG A 474 11.05 -22.20 -18.88
CA ARG A 474 11.88 -23.34 -19.27
C ARG A 474 13.08 -23.00 -20.16
N GLU A 475 13.08 -21.84 -20.80
CA GLU A 475 14.20 -21.35 -21.62
C GLU A 475 15.39 -20.97 -20.72
N GLU A 476 16.17 -21.97 -20.31
CA GLU A 476 17.58 -21.86 -19.87
C GLU A 476 18.54 -22.28 -20.98
#